data_AF-A0AAV8UGV9-F1
#
_entry.id   AF-A0AAV8UGV9-F1
#
_cell.length_a   1.000
_cell.length_b   1.000
_cell.length_c   1.000
_cell.angle_alpha   90.00
_cell.angle_beta   90.00
_cell.angle_gamma   90.00
#
_symmetry.space_group_name_H-M   'P 1'
#
loop_
_entity.id
_entity.type
_entity.pdbx_description
1 polymer ?
#
loop_
_entity_poly.entity_id
_entity_poly.type
_entity_poly.pdbx_seq_one_letter_code
_entity_poly.pdbx_strand_id
1 'polypeptide(L)'
;MVGLGTAMFVRYYKQKLAEARKKELVVTRTMKTLEKHTRMLDPGKADTFYGLLAMDQAKLEQLPVPATVNVYALYDYVEELIIPPQINMEEVIVTLMANFGLRNLAPLTAFLPEKLKTQSLSSDNSTVQSFIKVLSPTILSAISQSIHTVSKSMEQKSYGPGSALYLTRYGSDHGQPGIEQYIKNPFVLDTDLIYLLTELDLDGAQGAQKLKTPQPNPLSDAFFPGLYLGMSPGVEHRYDQREIIVNRLICQILNRLASNAYPTGLIDPEDGVPGPFAVQMTEQSPKLLSPEALLAALVESGHSVSGGIFTNITAFGINLSTKKADGTWADVPVAIPIRTGVRTLNDDLRVETTEISNLIPHSAFFVDCTGPLLDFRSEFFQGIDGFTGWNAPPFVLKYYQNHPEINALHGIWSFEDMISGVKHASHIMNIYNYIATKWNLPVGGYGYSGVCLDSVALVQHSVKGETTVFPIMIGGGVKVEIAQAIQDFFDHVSAAGQNEYKSIMRRIVSSLRQLPCDVLVEPHELEDACIRMMKTIPEKSPFKVCVDARNMAQRVLDTVKLHRTKLTVQNQVFIPN
;
A
#
# COMPACT_ATOMS: atom_id res chain seq x y z
N MET A 1 -32.13 -1.95 -0.28
CA MET A 1 -31.82 -3.22 -0.98
C MET A 1 -30.66 -4.01 -0.36
N VAL A 2 -29.65 -3.38 0.28
CA VAL A 2 -28.54 -4.11 0.96
C VAL A 2 -29.02 -5.08 2.06
N GLY A 3 -30.04 -4.72 2.83
CA GLY A 3 -30.62 -5.61 3.85
C GLY A 3 -31.31 -6.87 3.31
N LEU A 4 -31.81 -6.84 2.06
CA LEU A 4 -32.49 -8.00 1.45
C LEU A 4 -31.47 -9.05 0.99
N GLY A 5 -30.30 -8.62 0.50
CA GLY A 5 -29.20 -9.49 0.11
C GLY A 5 -28.58 -10.22 1.32
N THR A 6 -28.34 -9.50 2.42
CA THR A 6 -27.81 -10.09 3.66
C THR A 6 -28.80 -11.09 4.27
N ALA A 7 -30.11 -10.79 4.26
CA ALA A 7 -31.13 -11.71 4.78
C ALA A 7 -31.27 -12.99 3.95
N MET A 8 -31.19 -12.90 2.61
CA MET A 8 -31.21 -14.08 1.74
C MET A 8 -29.94 -14.93 1.89
N PHE A 9 -28.77 -14.29 2.02
CA PHE A 9 -27.50 -14.98 2.25
C PHE A 9 -27.50 -15.73 3.59
N VAL A 10 -27.95 -15.09 4.68
CA VAL A 10 -28.06 -15.72 6.01
C VAL A 10 -29.06 -16.88 6.01
N ARG A 11 -30.17 -16.78 5.28
CA ARG A 11 -31.20 -17.84 5.21
C ARG A 11 -30.72 -19.05 4.41
N TYR A 12 -30.03 -18.83 3.28
CA TYR A 12 -29.37 -19.87 2.51
C TYR A 12 -28.29 -20.59 3.34
N TYR A 13 -27.50 -19.83 4.10
CA TYR A 13 -26.42 -20.36 4.92
C TYR A 13 -26.92 -21.20 6.10
N LYS A 14 -27.98 -20.76 6.79
CA LYS A 14 -28.62 -21.55 7.86
C LYS A 14 -29.16 -22.89 7.37
N GLN A 15 -29.68 -22.93 6.14
CA GLN A 15 -30.17 -24.17 5.52
C GLN A 15 -29.02 -25.15 5.21
N LYS A 16 -27.88 -24.64 4.72
CA LYS A 16 -26.68 -25.46 4.45
C LYS A 16 -26.02 -25.99 5.72
N LEU A 17 -26.02 -25.20 6.81
CA LEU A 17 -25.52 -25.63 8.11
C LEU A 17 -26.34 -26.82 8.69
N ALA A 18 -27.66 -26.81 8.48
CA ALA A 18 -28.53 -27.92 8.91
C ALA A 18 -28.33 -29.20 8.09
N GLU A 19 -28.01 -29.08 6.80
CA GLU A 19 -27.65 -30.21 5.93
C GLU A 19 -26.28 -30.82 6.29
N ALA A 20 -25.31 -29.98 6.68
CA ALA A 20 -23.98 -30.42 7.11
C ALA A 20 -24.01 -31.24 8.41
N ARG A 21 -24.80 -30.82 9.41
CA ARG A 21 -24.98 -31.56 10.68
C ARG A 21 -25.59 -32.96 10.49
N LYS A 22 -26.39 -33.16 9.43
CA LYS A 22 -26.91 -34.49 9.07
C LYS A 22 -25.84 -35.43 8.49
N LYS A 23 -24.78 -34.89 7.87
CA LYS A 23 -23.68 -35.66 7.28
C LYS A 23 -22.58 -36.01 8.30
N GLU A 24 -22.46 -35.23 9.38
CA GLU A 24 -21.53 -35.44 10.49
C GLU A 24 -21.71 -36.83 11.17
N LEU A 25 -22.95 -37.35 11.19
CA LEU A 25 -23.27 -38.68 11.73
C LEU A 25 -22.68 -39.85 10.91
N VAL A 26 -22.30 -39.61 9.65
CA VAL A 26 -21.77 -40.64 8.74
C VAL A 26 -20.23 -40.71 8.80
N VAL A 27 -19.56 -39.59 9.08
CA VAL A 27 -18.09 -39.46 9.08
C VAL A 27 -17.44 -40.15 10.28
N THR A 28 -18.10 -40.17 11.43
CA THR A 28 -17.61 -40.83 12.67
C THR A 28 -17.41 -42.34 12.50
N ARG A 29 -18.08 -42.97 11.51
CA ARG A 29 -17.95 -44.40 11.21
C ARG A 29 -16.73 -44.73 10.33
N THR A 30 -16.23 -43.77 9.56
CA THR A 30 -15.12 -43.97 8.60
C THR A 30 -13.75 -43.71 9.24
N MET A 31 -13.66 -42.80 10.20
CA MET A 31 -12.41 -42.44 10.89
C MET A 31 -11.79 -43.58 11.70
N LYS A 32 -12.61 -44.51 12.25
CA LYS A 32 -12.13 -45.72 12.95
C LYS A 32 -11.40 -46.71 12.03
N THR A 33 -11.57 -46.61 10.71
CA THR A 33 -10.92 -47.50 9.73
C THR A 33 -9.54 -46.97 9.30
N LEU A 34 -9.34 -45.65 9.33
CA LEU A 34 -8.09 -45.00 8.91
C LEU A 34 -7.00 -45.08 9.99
N GLU A 35 -7.36 -45.01 11.27
CA GLU A 35 -6.41 -45.19 12.40
C GLU A 35 -5.67 -46.53 12.38
N LYS A 36 -6.23 -47.54 11.70
CA LYS A 36 -5.62 -48.86 11.54
C LYS A 36 -4.51 -48.88 10.47
N HIS A 37 -4.50 -47.94 9.52
CA HIS A 37 -3.54 -47.92 8.41
C HIS A 37 -2.31 -47.04 8.66
N THR A 38 -2.39 -46.06 9.57
CA THR A 38 -1.31 -45.09 9.81
C THR A 38 -0.13 -45.65 10.63
N ARG A 39 -0.21 -46.88 11.13
CA ARG A 39 0.88 -47.55 11.89
C ARG A 39 1.95 -48.21 11.01
N MET A 40 1.95 -48.01 9.69
CA MET A 40 2.81 -48.78 8.76
C MET A 40 3.75 -47.96 7.85
N LEU A 41 4.10 -46.71 8.15
CA LEU A 41 5.01 -45.94 7.27
C LEU A 41 6.27 -45.38 7.96
N ASP A 42 7.37 -45.49 7.21
CA ASP A 42 8.80 -45.54 7.54
C ASP A 42 9.42 -44.19 8.00
N PRO A 43 10.23 -44.15 9.08
CA PRO A 43 10.82 -42.92 9.64
C PRO A 43 11.94 -42.26 8.79
N GLY A 44 12.47 -42.93 7.77
CA GLY A 44 13.72 -42.53 7.09
C GLY A 44 13.68 -41.36 6.10
N LYS A 45 12.60 -40.57 6.03
CA LYS A 45 12.46 -39.46 5.05
C LYS A 45 12.32 -38.06 5.67
N ALA A 46 12.52 -37.91 6.98
CA ALA A 46 12.35 -36.63 7.68
C ALA A 46 13.58 -35.70 7.60
N ASP A 47 14.79 -36.21 7.35
CA ASP A 47 16.03 -35.45 7.59
C ASP A 47 16.50 -34.54 6.44
N THR A 48 15.83 -34.54 5.30
CA THR A 48 16.19 -33.65 4.16
C THR A 48 15.37 -32.36 4.09
N PHE A 49 14.38 -32.18 4.97
CA PHE A 49 13.44 -31.05 4.90
C PHE A 49 13.76 -29.90 5.88
N TYR A 50 14.58 -30.14 6.90
CA TYR A 50 14.87 -29.16 7.97
C TYR A 50 16.03 -28.19 7.66
N GLY A 51 16.62 -28.24 6.46
CA GLY A 51 17.75 -27.39 6.07
C GLY A 51 17.41 -25.97 5.59
N LEU A 52 16.12 -25.60 5.51
CA LEU A 52 15.66 -24.32 4.93
C LEU A 52 15.10 -23.30 5.93
N LEU A 53 15.09 -23.62 7.22
CA LEU A 53 14.55 -22.78 8.30
C LEU A 53 15.58 -22.39 9.38
N ALA A 54 16.87 -22.48 9.10
CA ALA A 54 17.89 -21.95 10.01
C ALA A 54 17.98 -20.42 9.86
N MET A 55 17.41 -19.68 10.82
CA MET A 55 17.79 -18.29 11.08
C MET A 55 19.24 -18.27 11.57
N ASP A 56 20.08 -17.42 10.97
CA ASP A 56 21.44 -17.14 11.47
C ASP A 56 21.33 -16.22 12.68
N GLN A 57 21.04 -16.82 13.84
CA GLN A 57 20.87 -16.17 15.14
C GLN A 57 22.12 -15.36 15.55
N ALA A 58 23.31 -15.74 15.07
CA ALA A 58 24.57 -15.07 15.36
C ALA A 58 24.74 -13.72 14.63
N LYS A 59 24.04 -13.48 13.52
CA LYS A 59 23.99 -12.17 12.85
C LYS A 59 22.92 -11.23 13.44
N LEU A 60 21.88 -11.80 14.06
CA LEU A 60 20.82 -11.05 14.74
C LEU A 60 21.31 -10.36 16.02
N GLU A 61 22.30 -10.96 16.71
CA GLU A 61 22.87 -10.41 17.95
C GLU A 61 23.89 -9.28 17.73
N GLN A 62 24.30 -9.00 16.49
CA GLN A 62 25.33 -8.00 16.16
C GLN A 62 24.78 -6.65 15.67
N LEU A 63 23.46 -6.49 15.58
CA LEU A 63 22.84 -5.22 15.19
C LEU A 63 22.73 -4.28 16.41
N PRO A 64 23.17 -3.01 16.31
CA PRO A 64 23.08 -2.05 17.40
C PRO A 64 21.64 -1.52 17.49
N VAL A 65 20.72 -2.33 18.00
CA VAL A 65 19.30 -2.00 18.17
C VAL A 65 18.96 -2.17 19.66
N PRO A 66 18.19 -1.25 20.29
CA PRO A 66 17.67 -1.51 21.63
C PRO A 66 16.77 -2.74 21.56
N ALA A 67 17.16 -3.81 22.25
CA ALA A 67 16.39 -5.06 22.46
C ALA A 67 15.38 -5.39 21.35
N THR A 68 15.86 -6.11 20.34
CA THR A 68 15.09 -6.71 19.23
C THR A 68 13.66 -7.13 19.62
N VAL A 69 12.69 -6.65 18.85
CA VAL A 69 11.33 -7.21 18.83
C VAL A 69 11.45 -8.69 18.43
N ASN A 70 11.00 -9.59 19.30
CA ASN A 70 10.81 -11.00 18.93
C ASN A 70 9.78 -11.04 17.80
N VAL A 71 10.26 -11.12 16.57
CA VAL A 71 9.44 -11.38 15.39
C VAL A 71 8.96 -12.82 15.52
N TYR A 72 7.83 -13.03 16.19
CA TYR A 72 7.05 -14.25 15.99
C TYR A 72 6.58 -14.20 14.54
N ALA A 73 7.21 -14.94 13.65
CA ALA A 73 6.63 -15.14 12.34
C ALA A 73 5.26 -15.80 12.58
N LEU A 74 4.21 -15.34 11.89
CA LEU A 74 2.88 -15.97 11.98
C LEU A 74 2.97 -17.48 11.68
N TYR A 75 3.98 -17.89 10.91
CA TYR A 75 4.35 -19.28 10.68
C TYR A 75 4.67 -20.05 11.98
N ASP A 76 5.55 -19.53 12.83
CA ASP A 76 5.93 -20.16 14.10
C ASP A 76 4.73 -20.23 15.05
N TYR A 77 3.90 -19.19 15.08
CA TYR A 77 2.63 -19.18 15.81
C TYR A 77 1.65 -20.25 15.30
N VAL A 78 1.56 -20.45 13.97
CA VAL A 78 0.67 -21.45 13.37
C VAL A 78 1.24 -22.87 13.47
N GLU A 79 2.56 -23.06 13.50
CA GLU A 79 3.18 -24.37 13.75
C GLU A 79 3.08 -24.79 15.22
N GLU A 80 3.18 -23.84 16.15
CA GLU A 80 2.95 -24.09 17.59
C GLU A 80 1.45 -24.30 17.91
N LEU A 81 0.56 -23.78 17.07
CA LEU A 81 -0.85 -24.18 17.08
C LEU A 81 -0.99 -25.58 16.49
N ILE A 82 -1.20 -26.55 17.37
CA ILE A 82 -1.92 -27.77 17.02
C ILE A 82 -3.33 -27.33 16.60
N ILE A 83 -3.53 -26.97 15.33
CA ILE A 83 -4.87 -26.78 14.76
C ILE A 83 -5.57 -28.12 15.00
N PRO A 84 -6.56 -28.21 15.91
CA PRO A 84 -7.27 -29.45 16.13
C PRO A 84 -7.82 -29.92 14.78
N PRO A 85 -7.68 -31.20 14.41
CA PRO A 85 -8.11 -31.73 13.11
C PRO A 85 -9.63 -31.60 12.83
N GLN A 86 -10.36 -30.95 13.73
CA GLN A 86 -11.80 -30.72 13.74
C GLN A 86 -12.17 -29.26 13.40
N ILE A 87 -11.19 -28.36 13.20
CA ILE A 87 -11.48 -26.96 12.84
C ILE A 87 -12.00 -26.90 11.39
N ASN A 88 -13.22 -26.38 11.24
CA ASN A 88 -13.82 -26.10 9.95
C ASN A 88 -13.14 -24.89 9.29
N MET A 89 -12.36 -25.13 8.24
CA MET A 89 -11.64 -24.08 7.51
C MET A 89 -12.56 -23.02 6.89
N GLU A 90 -13.80 -23.38 6.56
CA GLU A 90 -14.78 -22.41 6.10
C GLU A 90 -15.11 -21.39 7.19
N GLU A 91 -15.24 -21.84 8.44
CA GLU A 91 -15.49 -20.95 9.58
C GLU A 91 -14.28 -20.08 9.91
N VAL A 92 -13.06 -20.59 9.75
CA VAL A 92 -11.82 -19.79 9.88
C VAL A 92 -11.81 -18.66 8.85
N ILE A 93 -12.05 -18.99 7.56
CA ILE A 93 -12.08 -18.00 6.49
C ILE A 93 -13.21 -17.00 6.72
N VAL A 94 -14.42 -17.45 7.06
CA VAL A 94 -15.57 -16.57 7.36
C VAL A 94 -15.28 -15.65 8.54
N THR A 95 -14.59 -16.15 9.58
CA THR A 95 -14.19 -15.33 10.74
C THR A 95 -13.16 -14.28 10.35
N LEU A 96 -12.16 -14.64 9.54
CA LEU A 96 -11.23 -13.68 8.95
C LEU A 96 -11.98 -12.66 8.06
N MET A 97 -12.90 -13.10 7.21
CA MET A 97 -13.71 -12.22 6.36
C MET A 97 -14.57 -11.24 7.17
N ALA A 98 -15.18 -11.71 8.27
CA ALA A 98 -16.03 -10.90 9.14
C ALA A 98 -15.20 -9.86 9.93
N ASN A 99 -14.03 -10.26 10.44
CA ASN A 99 -13.21 -9.40 11.30
C ASN A 99 -12.38 -8.38 10.52
N PHE A 100 -11.93 -8.73 9.31
CA PHE A 100 -11.12 -7.85 8.48
C PHE A 100 -11.94 -7.05 7.47
N GLY A 101 -13.15 -7.49 7.15
CA GLY A 101 -13.97 -6.91 6.09
C GLY A 101 -13.39 -7.16 4.68
N LEU A 102 -14.18 -6.89 3.64
CA LEU A 102 -13.76 -7.10 2.24
C LEU A 102 -12.53 -6.26 1.84
N ARG A 103 -12.33 -5.09 2.46
CA ARG A 103 -11.21 -4.17 2.16
C ARG A 103 -9.84 -4.74 2.55
N ASN A 104 -9.77 -5.60 3.57
CA ASN A 104 -8.52 -6.16 4.09
C ASN A 104 -8.35 -7.65 3.75
N LEU A 105 -9.19 -8.19 2.87
CA LEU A 105 -9.30 -9.63 2.61
C LEU A 105 -8.15 -10.21 1.79
N ALA A 106 -7.76 -9.53 0.71
CA ALA A 106 -6.72 -9.98 -0.19
C ALA A 106 -5.35 -10.19 0.50
N PRO A 107 -4.93 -9.32 1.45
CA PRO A 107 -3.78 -9.57 2.31
C PRO A 107 -3.76 -10.93 3.00
N LEU A 108 -4.86 -11.31 3.65
CA LEU A 108 -4.85 -12.40 4.65
C LEU A 108 -4.92 -13.80 4.04
N THR A 109 -5.54 -13.92 2.87
CA THR A 109 -5.57 -15.18 2.13
C THR A 109 -4.18 -15.65 1.70
N ALA A 110 -3.18 -14.75 1.66
CA ALA A 110 -1.80 -15.06 1.30
C ALA A 110 -1.04 -15.87 2.38
N PHE A 111 -1.52 -15.84 3.64
CA PHE A 111 -0.78 -16.35 4.81
C PHE A 111 -1.16 -17.77 5.24
N LEU A 112 -1.97 -18.50 4.47
CA LEU A 112 -2.37 -19.86 4.83
C LEU A 112 -1.21 -20.86 4.64
N PRO A 113 -0.90 -21.72 5.65
CA PRO A 113 0.17 -22.73 5.60
C PRO A 113 0.20 -23.59 4.34
N GLU A 114 1.40 -23.98 3.90
CA GLU A 114 1.60 -24.78 2.68
C GLU A 114 0.94 -26.17 2.76
N LYS A 115 0.94 -26.80 3.95
CA LYS A 115 0.18 -28.05 4.21
C LYS A 115 -1.34 -27.89 4.01
N LEU A 116 -1.90 -26.70 4.22
CA LEU A 116 -3.31 -26.38 3.96
C LEU A 116 -3.58 -26.06 2.48
N LYS A 117 -2.54 -25.73 1.71
CA LYS A 117 -2.60 -25.62 0.23
C LYS A 117 -2.62 -26.99 -0.45
N THR A 118 -2.24 -28.06 0.26
CA THR A 118 -2.14 -29.44 -0.26
C THR A 118 -3.17 -30.41 0.29
N GLN A 119 -3.81 -30.12 1.44
CA GLN A 119 -4.95 -30.92 1.92
C GLN A 119 -6.14 -30.72 0.99
N SER A 120 -6.75 -31.81 0.51
CA SER A 120 -7.94 -31.73 -0.33
C SER A 120 -9.10 -31.21 0.52
N LEU A 121 -9.34 -29.90 0.48
CA LEU A 121 -10.69 -29.38 0.72
C LEU A 121 -11.60 -30.13 -0.27
N SER A 122 -12.80 -30.50 0.16
CA SER A 122 -13.76 -31.22 -0.68
C SER A 122 -13.85 -30.57 -2.06
N SER A 123 -14.05 -31.37 -3.11
CA SER A 123 -14.02 -31.00 -4.53
C SER A 123 -14.81 -29.74 -4.94
N ASP A 124 -15.67 -29.25 -4.06
CA ASP A 124 -16.49 -28.05 -4.22
C ASP A 124 -15.73 -26.73 -3.94
N ASN A 125 -14.46 -26.76 -3.50
CA ASN A 125 -13.70 -25.57 -3.07
C ASN A 125 -12.38 -25.31 -3.84
N SER A 126 -12.30 -25.69 -5.12
CA SER A 126 -11.14 -25.43 -6.00
C SER A 126 -10.84 -23.93 -6.18
N THR A 127 -11.84 -23.06 -6.07
CA THR A 127 -11.71 -21.60 -6.24
C THR A 127 -10.86 -20.96 -5.14
N VAL A 128 -11.04 -21.34 -3.87
CA VAL A 128 -10.28 -20.79 -2.75
C VAL A 128 -8.82 -21.26 -2.78
N GLN A 129 -8.58 -22.54 -3.10
CA GLN A 129 -7.22 -23.04 -3.29
C GLN A 129 -6.49 -22.38 -4.48
N SER A 130 -7.22 -22.08 -5.56
CA SER A 130 -6.67 -21.35 -6.71
C SER A 130 -6.41 -19.88 -6.37
N PHE A 131 -7.25 -19.27 -5.55
CA PHE A 131 -7.07 -17.88 -5.10
C PHE A 131 -5.80 -17.69 -4.26
N ILE A 132 -5.54 -18.61 -3.32
CA ILE A 132 -4.40 -18.56 -2.38
C ILE A 132 -3.06 -18.87 -3.08
N LYS A 133 -3.05 -19.78 -4.06
CA LYS A 133 -1.83 -20.16 -4.79
C LYS A 133 -1.39 -19.11 -5.82
N VAL A 134 -2.22 -18.10 -6.10
CA VAL A 134 -2.11 -17.29 -7.32
C VAL A 134 -2.30 -15.80 -7.05
N LEU A 135 -1.89 -15.30 -5.88
CA LEU A 135 -1.74 -13.85 -5.66
C LEU A 135 -0.53 -13.33 -6.44
N SER A 136 -0.66 -13.34 -7.77
CA SER A 136 0.17 -12.57 -8.68
C SER A 136 -0.45 -11.20 -8.89
N PRO A 137 0.37 -10.20 -9.28
CA PRO A 137 -0.04 -8.95 -9.86
C PRO A 137 -1.19 -9.09 -10.86
N THR A 138 -1.13 -10.12 -11.71
CA THR A 138 -2.12 -10.40 -12.75
C THR A 138 -3.49 -10.69 -12.17
N ILE A 139 -3.57 -11.52 -11.12
CA ILE A 139 -4.84 -11.86 -10.50
C ILE A 139 -5.41 -10.70 -9.71
N LEU A 140 -4.57 -9.98 -8.96
CA LEU A 140 -5.00 -8.77 -8.23
C LEU A 140 -5.58 -7.73 -9.20
N SER A 141 -4.89 -7.49 -10.32
CA SER A 141 -5.35 -6.60 -11.39
C SER A 141 -6.68 -7.08 -12.00
N ALA A 142 -6.81 -8.37 -12.31
CA ALA A 142 -8.02 -8.94 -12.90
C ALA A 142 -9.24 -8.91 -11.95
N ILE A 143 -9.05 -9.23 -10.67
CA ILE A 143 -10.12 -9.14 -9.65
C ILE A 143 -10.57 -7.70 -9.51
N SER A 144 -9.62 -6.78 -9.38
CA SER A 144 -9.91 -5.36 -9.29
C SER A 144 -10.68 -4.88 -10.52
N GLN A 145 -10.19 -5.17 -11.73
CA GLN A 145 -10.86 -4.82 -12.97
C GLN A 145 -12.30 -5.35 -13.02
N SER A 146 -12.53 -6.59 -12.57
CA SER A 146 -13.87 -7.18 -12.50
C SER A 146 -14.79 -6.44 -11.55
N ILE A 147 -14.33 -6.16 -10.31
CA ILE A 147 -15.09 -5.40 -9.30
C ILE A 147 -15.43 -4.00 -9.83
N HIS A 148 -14.47 -3.33 -10.45
CA HIS A 148 -14.65 -1.99 -10.99
C HIS A 148 -15.57 -1.97 -12.20
N THR A 149 -15.51 -2.97 -13.08
CA THR A 149 -16.38 -3.09 -14.26
C THR A 149 -17.84 -3.28 -13.83
N VAL A 150 -18.08 -4.15 -12.86
CA VAL A 150 -19.41 -4.34 -12.26
C VAL A 150 -19.88 -3.06 -11.58
N SER A 151 -19.01 -2.37 -10.85
CA SER A 151 -19.37 -1.15 -10.13
C SER A 151 -19.67 0.03 -11.06
N LYS A 152 -18.94 0.17 -12.18
CA LYS A 152 -19.23 1.16 -13.24
C LYS A 152 -20.61 0.96 -13.86
N SER A 153 -21.16 -0.27 -13.83
CA SER A 153 -22.50 -0.58 -14.34
C SER A 153 -23.65 -0.28 -13.37
N MET A 154 -23.32 0.03 -12.11
CA MET A 154 -24.30 0.43 -11.10
C MET A 154 -24.59 1.94 -11.20
N GLU A 155 -25.80 2.37 -10.79
CA GLU A 155 -26.22 3.79 -10.88
C GLU A 155 -25.16 4.74 -10.29
N GLN A 156 -24.83 5.79 -11.06
CA GLN A 156 -23.86 6.83 -10.68
C GLN A 156 -24.38 7.59 -9.46
N LYS A 157 -23.60 7.61 -8.38
CA LYS A 157 -23.81 8.57 -7.29
C LYS A 157 -23.35 9.95 -7.74
N SER A 158 -24.02 10.98 -7.21
CA SER A 158 -23.71 12.39 -7.44
C SER A 158 -22.32 12.79 -6.90
N TYR A 159 -21.80 13.92 -7.37
CA TYR A 159 -20.57 14.61 -6.92
C TYR A 159 -20.67 15.17 -5.48
N GLY A 160 -21.22 14.40 -4.55
CA GLY A 160 -21.52 14.85 -3.20
C GLY A 160 -20.44 14.57 -2.15
N PRO A 161 -20.76 14.90 -0.89
CA PRO A 161 -20.11 14.39 0.32
C PRO A 161 -19.59 12.95 0.19
N GLY A 162 -18.31 12.74 0.48
CA GLY A 162 -17.66 11.43 0.46
C GLY A 162 -17.12 10.97 -0.90
N SER A 163 -17.23 11.78 -1.95
CA SER A 163 -16.49 11.53 -3.19
C SER A 163 -14.99 11.81 -3.01
N ALA A 164 -14.13 11.09 -3.75
CA ALA A 164 -12.69 11.32 -3.70
C ALA A 164 -12.32 12.77 -4.07
N LEU A 165 -13.08 13.36 -5.01
CA LEU A 165 -12.96 14.76 -5.39
C LEU A 165 -13.34 15.70 -4.23
N TYR A 166 -14.42 15.42 -3.51
CA TYR A 166 -14.81 16.17 -2.32
C TYR A 166 -13.70 16.14 -1.25
N LEU A 167 -13.13 14.96 -0.99
CA LEU A 167 -12.04 14.78 -0.03
C LEU A 167 -10.80 15.63 -0.35
N THR A 168 -10.49 15.89 -1.63
CA THR A 168 -9.36 16.78 -1.99
C THR A 168 -9.49 18.19 -1.47
N ARG A 169 -10.73 18.70 -1.40
CA ARG A 169 -11.00 20.10 -1.07
C ARG A 169 -11.37 20.29 0.39
N TYR A 170 -12.01 19.30 1.00
CA TYR A 170 -12.60 19.49 2.33
C TYR A 170 -11.96 18.60 3.39
N GLY A 171 -11.26 17.53 3.00
CA GLY A 171 -10.39 16.75 3.89
C GLY A 171 -11.06 15.67 4.74
N SER A 172 -12.40 15.61 4.83
CA SER A 172 -13.11 14.53 5.52
C SER A 172 -14.51 14.26 4.96
N ASP A 173 -15.00 13.04 5.21
CA ASP A 173 -16.39 12.63 4.97
C ASP A 173 -17.21 13.07 6.21
N HIS A 174 -18.31 13.81 6.04
CA HIS A 174 -19.00 14.68 7.04
C HIS A 174 -19.58 14.03 8.32
N GLY A 175 -18.98 12.99 8.89
CA GLY A 175 -19.49 12.28 10.07
C GLY A 175 -19.03 12.80 11.44
N GLN A 176 -17.89 13.51 11.49
CA GLN A 176 -17.31 14.09 12.71
C GLN A 176 -16.53 15.35 12.34
N PRO A 177 -16.60 16.46 13.10
CA PRO A 177 -15.71 17.60 12.89
C PRO A 177 -14.26 17.18 13.17
N GLY A 178 -13.47 17.02 12.11
CA GLY A 178 -12.03 16.81 12.21
C GLY A 178 -11.26 18.13 12.28
N ILE A 179 -9.95 18.09 12.04
CA ILE A 179 -9.10 19.29 12.06
C ILE A 179 -9.47 20.28 10.94
N GLU A 180 -10.22 19.83 9.94
CA GLU A 180 -10.59 20.57 8.75
C GLU A 180 -11.47 21.79 9.05
N GLN A 181 -12.23 21.76 10.16
CA GLN A 181 -13.06 22.89 10.61
C GLN A 181 -12.24 24.11 11.03
N TYR A 182 -10.96 23.92 11.36
CA TYR A 182 -10.07 24.99 11.76
C TYR A 182 -9.31 25.61 10.58
N ILE A 183 -9.45 25.04 9.38
CA ILE A 183 -8.76 25.51 8.18
C ILE A 183 -9.60 26.58 7.48
N LYS A 184 -9.33 27.85 7.80
CA LYS A 184 -9.94 29.05 7.21
C LYS A 184 -9.42 29.33 5.79
N ASN A 185 -10.08 30.24 5.07
CA ASN A 185 -9.61 30.74 3.76
C ASN A 185 -9.61 32.29 3.74
N PRO A 186 -8.44 32.96 3.65
CA PRO A 186 -7.09 32.37 3.68
C PRO A 186 -6.78 31.73 5.04
N PHE A 187 -5.89 30.74 5.04
CA PHE A 187 -5.27 30.20 6.25
C PHE A 187 -3.96 30.94 6.52
N VAL A 188 -3.81 31.55 7.69
CA VAL A 188 -2.59 32.29 8.08
C VAL A 188 -1.73 31.41 8.97
N LEU A 189 -0.59 30.95 8.47
CA LEU A 189 0.21 29.89 9.10
C LEU A 189 0.71 30.26 10.50
N ASP A 190 1.18 31.50 10.72
CA ASP A 190 1.68 31.91 12.04
C ASP A 190 0.57 32.01 13.10
N THR A 191 -0.62 32.45 12.71
CA THR A 191 -1.69 32.83 13.63
C THR A 191 -2.70 31.71 13.80
N ASP A 192 -3.19 31.13 12.70
CA ASP A 192 -4.21 30.08 12.73
C ASP A 192 -3.64 28.75 13.22
N LEU A 193 -2.35 28.46 12.98
CA LEU A 193 -1.70 27.27 13.55
C LEU A 193 -1.60 27.37 15.07
N ILE A 194 -1.12 28.51 15.59
CA ILE A 194 -1.02 28.74 17.04
C ILE A 194 -2.42 28.65 17.65
N TYR A 195 -3.41 29.31 17.05
CA TYR A 195 -4.80 29.22 17.52
C TYR A 195 -5.28 27.77 17.61
N LEU A 196 -5.08 26.97 16.55
CA LEU A 196 -5.45 25.55 16.53
C LEU A 196 -4.76 24.75 17.64
N LEU A 197 -3.44 24.91 17.79
CA LEU A 197 -2.67 24.17 18.79
C LEU A 197 -3.08 24.55 20.21
N THR A 198 -3.37 25.83 20.46
CA THR A 198 -3.89 26.31 21.74
C THR A 198 -5.30 25.78 22.01
N GLU A 199 -6.21 25.82 21.03
CA GLU A 199 -7.59 25.35 21.16
C GLU A 199 -7.65 23.84 21.50
N LEU A 200 -6.70 23.07 20.98
CA LEU A 200 -6.57 21.62 21.22
C LEU A 200 -5.70 21.28 22.45
N ASP A 201 -5.24 22.28 23.22
CA ASP A 201 -4.32 22.14 24.37
C ASP A 201 -3.01 21.41 24.02
N LEU A 202 -2.48 21.62 22.82
CA LEU A 202 -1.28 20.96 22.29
C LEU A 202 0.01 21.78 22.45
N ASP A 203 -0.07 23.02 22.93
CA ASP A 203 1.11 23.84 23.25
C ASP A 203 1.71 23.53 24.63
N GLY A 204 1.03 22.67 25.42
CA GLY A 204 1.45 22.27 26.76
C GLY A 204 1.94 20.82 26.85
N ALA A 205 1.96 20.30 28.07
CA ALA A 205 2.40 18.93 28.36
C ALA A 205 1.56 17.85 27.67
N GLN A 206 0.34 18.14 27.22
CA GLN A 206 -0.48 17.19 26.47
C GLN A 206 0.02 17.01 25.03
N GLY A 207 0.46 18.08 24.36
CA GLY A 207 1.01 17.98 23.00
C GLY A 207 2.27 17.12 22.92
N ALA A 208 3.12 17.21 23.94
CA ALA A 208 4.34 16.41 24.07
C ALA A 208 4.09 14.95 24.49
N GLN A 209 2.84 14.56 24.78
CA GLN A 209 2.53 13.16 25.09
C GLN A 209 2.47 12.32 23.81
N LYS A 210 3.18 11.20 23.82
CA LYS A 210 2.96 10.14 22.83
C LYS A 210 1.55 9.58 23.00
N LEU A 211 0.87 9.30 21.89
CA LEU A 211 -0.45 8.69 21.92
C LEU A 211 -0.40 7.34 22.66
N LYS A 212 -1.44 7.05 23.44
CA LYS A 212 -1.61 5.71 23.99
C LYS A 212 -2.06 4.77 22.88
N THR A 213 -1.29 3.72 22.65
CA THR A 213 -1.69 2.64 21.74
C THR A 213 -2.97 1.98 22.30
N PRO A 214 -4.06 1.91 21.52
CA PRO A 214 -5.26 1.17 21.94
C PRO A 214 -4.94 -0.28 22.28
N GLN A 215 -5.68 -0.86 23.23
CA GLN A 215 -5.52 -2.27 23.55
C GLN A 215 -5.92 -3.14 22.34
N PRO A 216 -5.08 -4.12 21.95
CA PRO A 216 -5.43 -5.08 20.91
C PRO A 216 -6.68 -5.90 21.26
N ASN A 217 -7.52 -6.17 20.27
CA ASN A 217 -8.68 -7.03 20.43
C ASN A 217 -8.33 -8.47 20.03
N PRO A 218 -8.76 -9.51 20.77
CA PRO A 218 -8.57 -10.89 20.34
C PRO A 218 -9.08 -11.09 18.92
N LEU A 219 -8.27 -11.67 18.03
CA LEU A 219 -8.67 -11.90 16.65
C LEU A 219 -9.72 -13.01 16.57
N SER A 220 -9.47 -14.13 17.24
CA SER A 220 -10.43 -15.20 17.49
C SER A 220 -9.85 -16.17 18.50
N ASP A 221 -10.44 -16.27 19.69
CA ASP A 221 -9.99 -17.23 20.70
C ASP A 221 -10.17 -18.70 20.25
N ALA A 222 -11.13 -18.95 19.34
CA ALA A 222 -11.42 -20.28 18.84
C ALA A 222 -10.42 -20.75 17.77
N PHE A 223 -10.01 -19.84 16.87
CA PHE A 223 -9.21 -20.20 15.69
C PHE A 223 -7.76 -19.71 15.78
N PHE A 224 -7.51 -18.65 16.54
CA PHE A 224 -6.20 -18.02 16.70
C PHE A 224 -5.99 -17.60 18.17
N PRO A 225 -5.97 -18.54 19.14
CA PRO A 225 -5.86 -18.22 20.56
C PRO A 225 -4.52 -17.57 20.88
N GLY A 226 -4.57 -16.33 21.38
CA GLY A 226 -3.37 -15.54 21.71
C GLY A 226 -2.91 -14.59 20.61
N LEU A 227 -3.61 -14.54 19.47
CA LEU A 227 -3.40 -13.53 18.43
C LEU A 227 -4.44 -12.42 18.54
N TYR A 228 -3.98 -11.19 18.47
CA TYR A 228 -4.81 -10.00 18.64
C TYR A 228 -4.70 -9.08 17.43
N LEU A 229 -5.83 -8.52 17.03
CA LEU A 229 -5.94 -7.44 16.05
C LEU A 229 -5.67 -6.10 16.76
N GLY A 230 -4.58 -5.47 16.39
CA GLY A 230 -4.08 -4.24 17.01
C GLY A 230 -2.57 -4.27 17.20
N MET A 231 -2.01 -3.10 17.45
CA MET A 231 -0.59 -2.93 17.71
C MET A 231 -0.24 -3.32 19.15
N SER A 232 0.94 -3.90 19.36
CA SER A 232 1.44 -4.19 20.70
C SER A 232 1.39 -2.94 21.60
N PRO A 233 0.82 -3.03 22.81
CA PRO A 233 1.01 -2.02 23.85
C PRO A 233 2.51 -1.73 24.02
N GLY A 234 2.87 -0.45 24.00
CA GLY A 234 4.27 -0.01 24.12
C GLY A 234 5.05 0.08 22.80
N VAL A 235 4.41 -0.16 21.65
CA VAL A 235 5.04 0.15 20.35
C VAL A 235 5.48 1.61 20.31
N GLU A 236 6.66 1.86 19.74
CA GLU A 236 7.23 3.20 19.68
C GLU A 236 6.41 4.10 18.76
N HIS A 237 6.03 5.28 19.26
CA HIS A 237 5.46 6.34 18.44
C HIS A 237 6.59 7.23 17.93
N ARG A 238 6.59 7.47 16.62
CA ARG A 238 7.54 8.34 15.92
C ARG A 238 7.27 9.82 16.21
N TYR A 239 6.01 10.16 16.45
CA TYR A 239 5.53 11.53 16.62
C TYR A 239 4.75 11.66 17.92
N ASP A 240 4.85 12.83 18.55
CA ASP A 240 3.94 13.23 19.62
C ASP A 240 2.56 13.67 19.07
N GLN A 241 1.63 13.99 19.95
CA GLN A 241 0.28 14.38 19.54
C GLN A 241 0.27 15.69 18.74
N ARG A 242 1.13 16.64 19.08
CA ARG A 242 1.27 17.92 18.35
C ARG A 242 1.74 17.66 16.93
N GLU A 243 2.82 16.91 16.74
CA GLU A 243 3.39 16.55 15.45
C GLU A 243 2.39 15.78 14.58
N ILE A 244 1.60 14.86 15.16
CA ILE A 244 0.54 14.14 14.42
C ILE A 244 -0.50 15.11 13.86
N ILE A 245 -0.93 16.08 14.66
CA ILE A 245 -1.92 17.08 14.25
C ILE A 245 -1.34 18.04 13.21
N VAL A 246 -0.10 18.51 13.40
CA VAL A 246 0.60 19.37 12.44
C VAL A 246 0.78 18.66 11.10
N ASN A 247 1.24 17.40 11.10
CA ASN A 247 1.38 16.60 9.88
C ASN A 247 0.05 16.50 9.14
N ARG A 248 -1.03 16.14 9.85
CA ARG A 248 -2.38 16.05 9.24
C ARG A 248 -2.85 17.39 8.69
N LEU A 249 -2.67 18.48 9.44
CA LEU A 249 -3.06 19.83 9.02
C LEU A 249 -2.36 20.23 7.73
N ILE A 250 -1.04 20.05 7.67
CA ILE A 250 -0.26 20.40 6.48
C ILE A 250 -0.64 19.53 5.30
N CYS A 251 -0.90 18.24 5.47
CA CYS A 251 -1.44 17.40 4.40
C CYS A 251 -2.76 17.97 3.85
N GLN A 252 -3.69 18.39 4.72
CA GLN A 252 -4.94 19.01 4.28
C GLN A 252 -4.70 20.34 3.56
N ILE A 253 -3.81 21.20 4.06
CA ILE A 253 -3.44 22.45 3.39
C ILE A 253 -2.85 22.19 2.00
N LEU A 254 -1.93 21.22 1.87
CA LEU A 254 -1.33 20.84 0.59
C LEU A 254 -2.38 20.29 -0.37
N ASN A 255 -3.31 19.47 0.10
CA ASN A 255 -4.43 18.96 -0.72
C ASN A 255 -5.34 20.10 -1.21
N ARG A 256 -5.72 21.04 -0.32
CA ARG A 256 -6.55 22.19 -0.68
C ARG A 256 -5.85 23.12 -1.67
N LEU A 257 -4.57 23.43 -1.45
CA LEU A 257 -3.77 24.22 -2.39
C LEU A 257 -3.62 23.51 -3.74
N ALA A 258 -3.38 22.20 -3.75
CA ALA A 258 -3.31 21.39 -4.97
C ALA A 258 -4.66 21.39 -5.72
N SER A 259 -5.77 21.45 -5.00
CA SER A 259 -7.11 21.50 -5.58
C SER A 259 -7.38 22.82 -6.34
N ASN A 260 -6.62 23.90 -6.10
CA ASN A 260 -6.77 25.15 -6.87
C ASN A 260 -6.44 24.98 -8.35
N ALA A 261 -5.73 23.91 -8.71
CA ALA A 261 -5.47 23.58 -10.10
C ALA A 261 -6.71 23.00 -10.82
N TYR A 262 -7.84 22.79 -10.13
CA TYR A 262 -9.12 22.45 -10.74
C TYR A 262 -9.82 23.67 -11.36
N PRO A 263 -10.57 23.49 -12.47
CA PRO A 263 -11.51 24.49 -12.95
C PRO A 263 -12.56 24.79 -11.88
N THR A 264 -12.76 26.07 -11.58
CA THR A 264 -13.88 26.55 -10.76
C THR A 264 -15.19 26.14 -11.43
N GLY A 265 -15.90 25.14 -10.89
CA GLY A 265 -17.18 24.65 -11.41
C GLY A 265 -17.44 23.15 -11.30
N LEU A 266 -16.41 22.33 -10.98
CA LEU A 266 -16.58 20.88 -10.77
C LEU A 266 -16.96 20.51 -9.32
N ILE A 267 -16.76 21.42 -8.37
CA ILE A 267 -17.13 21.25 -6.96
C ILE A 267 -17.85 22.54 -6.56
N ASP A 268 -19.10 22.41 -6.12
CA ASP A 268 -19.83 23.54 -5.55
C ASP A 268 -19.05 24.11 -4.36
N PRO A 269 -18.85 25.44 -4.29
CA PRO A 269 -18.25 26.05 -3.13
C PRO A 269 -19.23 25.95 -1.95
N GLU A 270 -19.03 24.97 -1.07
CA GLU A 270 -19.84 24.83 0.16
C GLU A 270 -19.51 25.92 1.19
N ASP A 271 -18.28 26.46 1.16
CA ASP A 271 -17.76 27.32 2.22
C ASP A 271 -18.30 28.76 2.21
N GLY A 272 -19.15 29.15 1.26
CA GLY A 272 -19.66 30.53 1.16
C GLY A 272 -18.57 31.60 0.90
N VAL A 273 -17.29 31.23 0.84
CA VAL A 273 -16.17 32.11 0.50
C VAL A 273 -15.85 31.96 -0.99
N PRO A 274 -16.18 32.96 -1.83
CA PRO A 274 -15.86 32.91 -3.25
C PRO A 274 -14.34 33.01 -3.48
N GLY A 275 -13.75 32.02 -4.14
CA GLY A 275 -12.36 32.05 -4.62
C GLY A 275 -11.55 30.76 -4.39
N PRO A 276 -10.29 30.71 -4.87
CA PRO A 276 -9.36 29.61 -4.58
C PRO A 276 -8.99 29.59 -3.08
N PHE A 277 -8.58 28.43 -2.59
CA PHE A 277 -8.00 28.30 -1.25
C PHE A 277 -6.64 28.98 -1.21
N ALA A 278 -6.37 29.79 -0.18
CA ALA A 278 -5.11 30.51 -0.05
C ALA A 278 -4.46 30.29 1.31
N VAL A 279 -3.13 30.31 1.33
CA VAL A 279 -2.33 30.33 2.56
C VAL A 279 -1.51 31.62 2.60
N GLN A 280 -1.29 32.17 3.78
CA GLN A 280 -0.33 33.25 4.00
C GLN A 280 0.63 32.82 5.11
N MET A 281 1.91 33.20 5.02
CA MET A 281 2.87 32.92 6.09
C MET A 281 2.56 33.75 7.36
N THR A 282 2.20 35.01 7.14
CA THR A 282 1.74 35.98 8.15
C THR A 282 0.55 36.77 7.57
N GLU A 283 -0.20 37.51 8.38
CA GLU A 283 -1.35 38.29 7.90
C GLU A 283 -0.99 39.29 6.77
N GLN A 284 0.25 39.80 6.76
CA GLN A 284 0.74 40.76 5.77
C GLN A 284 1.43 40.09 4.57
N SER A 285 1.67 38.78 4.64
CA SER A 285 2.34 38.03 3.57
C SER A 285 1.43 37.87 2.34
N PRO A 286 1.99 37.71 1.12
CA PRO A 286 1.17 37.45 -0.07
C PRO A 286 0.39 36.14 0.06
N LYS A 287 -0.76 36.08 -0.63
CA LYS A 287 -1.56 34.85 -0.75
C LYS A 287 -0.84 33.85 -1.64
N LEU A 288 -0.54 32.69 -1.08
CA LEU A 288 0.02 31.52 -1.75
C LEU A 288 -1.13 30.64 -2.21
N LEU A 289 -1.14 30.30 -3.50
CA LEU A 289 -2.25 29.57 -4.15
C LEU A 289 -1.87 28.17 -4.63
N SER A 290 -0.66 27.71 -4.33
CA SER A 290 -0.21 26.37 -4.69
C SER A 290 0.74 25.77 -3.65
N PRO A 291 0.85 24.43 -3.59
CA PRO A 291 1.75 23.76 -2.65
C PRO A 291 3.21 24.20 -2.82
N GLU A 292 3.67 24.35 -4.07
CA GLU A 292 5.04 24.79 -4.35
C GLU A 292 5.33 26.22 -3.87
N ALA A 293 4.35 27.12 -3.95
CA ALA A 293 4.49 28.49 -3.44
C ALA A 293 4.62 28.51 -1.91
N LEU A 294 3.88 27.63 -1.21
CA LEU A 294 4.01 27.45 0.23
C LEU A 294 5.39 26.91 0.61
N LEU A 295 5.87 25.87 -0.07
CA LEU A 295 7.19 25.31 0.23
C LEU A 295 8.33 26.30 -0.05
N ALA A 296 8.23 27.11 -1.12
CA ALA A 296 9.19 28.18 -1.39
C ALA A 296 9.19 29.23 -0.27
N ALA A 297 8.01 29.68 0.17
CA ALA A 297 7.90 30.66 1.26
C ALA A 297 8.40 30.11 2.62
N LEU A 298 8.24 28.79 2.87
CA LEU A 298 8.85 28.13 4.02
C LEU A 298 10.38 28.20 3.97
N VAL A 299 10.99 27.94 2.82
CA VAL A 299 12.45 28.08 2.64
C VAL A 299 12.89 29.53 2.85
N GLU A 300 12.18 30.50 2.25
CA GLU A 300 12.48 31.93 2.41
C GLU A 300 12.36 32.41 3.87
N SER A 301 11.51 31.78 4.66
CA SER A 301 11.37 32.06 6.11
C SER A 301 12.34 31.28 6.99
N GLY A 302 13.33 30.60 6.42
CA GLY A 302 14.40 29.91 7.15
C GLY A 302 14.11 28.46 7.51
N HIS A 303 13.10 27.83 6.90
CA HIS A 303 12.88 26.38 7.04
C HIS A 303 13.79 25.61 6.08
N SER A 304 14.15 24.39 6.49
CA SER A 304 14.77 23.39 5.63
C SER A 304 13.69 22.46 5.08
N VAL A 305 13.51 22.47 3.76
CA VAL A 305 12.57 21.59 3.06
C VAL A 305 13.34 20.59 2.21
N SER A 306 12.99 19.31 2.32
CA SER A 306 13.54 18.23 1.52
C SER A 306 12.45 17.25 1.11
N GLY A 307 12.71 16.40 0.13
CA GLY A 307 11.74 15.44 -0.31
C GLY A 307 12.32 14.45 -1.31
N GLY A 308 11.51 13.50 -1.71
CA GLY A 308 11.93 12.46 -2.64
C GLY A 308 10.97 11.30 -2.61
N ILE A 309 11.42 10.13 -3.07
CA ILE A 309 10.62 8.91 -3.08
C ILE A 309 11.30 7.88 -2.21
N PHE A 310 10.51 7.20 -1.39
CA PHE A 310 10.94 6.01 -0.69
C PHE A 310 9.97 4.86 -0.94
N THR A 311 10.47 3.65 -0.78
CA THR A 311 9.65 2.45 -0.66
C THR A 311 9.96 1.70 0.63
N ASN A 312 8.94 1.03 1.16
CA ASN A 312 9.05 0.15 2.31
C ASN A 312 8.03 -0.97 2.20
N ILE A 313 7.78 -1.73 3.27
CA ILE A 313 6.88 -2.88 3.22
C ILE A 313 5.49 -2.44 3.69
N THR A 314 4.43 -2.87 3.01
CA THR A 314 3.07 -2.56 3.45
C THR A 314 2.42 -3.70 4.24
N ALA A 315 1.62 -3.31 5.22
CA ALA A 315 0.70 -4.19 5.93
C ALA A 315 -0.77 -3.80 5.69
N PHE A 316 -1.06 -2.82 4.81
CA PHE A 316 -2.43 -2.34 4.55
C PHE A 316 -3.21 -1.95 5.83
N GLY A 317 -2.52 -1.40 6.82
CA GLY A 317 -3.13 -1.06 8.12
C GLY A 317 -3.44 -2.26 9.02
N ILE A 318 -3.11 -3.49 8.61
CA ILE A 318 -3.23 -4.68 9.44
C ILE A 318 -2.10 -4.67 10.47
N ASN A 319 -2.50 -4.72 11.73
CA ASN A 319 -1.58 -4.81 12.85
C ASN A 319 -1.99 -6.03 13.67
N LEU A 320 -1.03 -6.93 13.90
CA LEU A 320 -1.22 -8.09 14.74
C LEU A 320 -0.24 -8.02 15.90
N SER A 321 -0.68 -8.50 17.05
CA SER A 321 0.14 -8.63 18.25
C SER A 321 -0.20 -9.90 19.00
N THR A 322 0.72 -10.35 19.83
CA THR A 322 0.55 -11.53 20.69
C THR A 322 1.09 -11.25 22.08
N LYS A 323 0.64 -12.04 23.05
CA LYS A 323 1.11 -11.98 24.43
C LYS A 323 2.05 -13.16 24.68
N LYS A 324 3.29 -12.87 25.03
CA LYS A 324 4.31 -13.88 25.36
C LYS A 324 3.96 -14.58 26.68
N ALA A 325 4.66 -15.69 26.95
CA ALA A 325 4.48 -16.48 28.17
C ALA A 325 4.74 -15.69 29.47
N ASP A 326 5.64 -14.69 29.42
CA ASP A 326 5.93 -13.78 30.54
C ASP A 326 4.88 -12.66 30.73
N GLY A 327 3.85 -12.65 29.88
CA GLY A 327 2.77 -11.67 29.90
C GLY A 327 3.09 -10.37 29.15
N THR A 328 4.28 -10.22 28.58
CA THR A 328 4.64 -9.07 27.75
C THR A 328 4.00 -9.16 26.35
N TRP A 329 3.83 -8.01 25.69
CA TRP A 329 3.29 -7.94 24.34
C TRP A 329 4.41 -7.94 23.28
N ALA A 330 4.11 -8.49 22.12
CA ALA A 330 4.96 -8.43 20.93
C ALA A 330 4.12 -8.12 19.70
N ASP A 331 4.68 -7.32 18.78
CA ASP A 331 4.12 -7.18 17.44
C ASP A 331 4.41 -8.45 16.62
N VAL A 332 3.42 -8.86 15.84
CA VAL A 332 3.55 -9.92 14.84
C VAL A 332 3.73 -9.24 13.48
N PRO A 333 4.88 -9.41 12.81
CA PRO A 333 5.08 -8.81 11.50
C PRO A 333 4.12 -9.36 10.46
N VAL A 334 3.42 -8.45 9.81
CA VAL A 334 2.48 -8.75 8.71
C VAL A 334 3.02 -8.10 7.45
N ALA A 335 3.23 -8.92 6.43
CA ALA A 335 3.62 -8.46 5.11
C ALA A 335 3.14 -9.45 4.05
N ILE A 336 2.63 -8.94 2.94
CA ILE A 336 1.91 -9.77 1.98
C ILE A 336 2.87 -10.19 0.88
N PRO A 337 3.07 -11.50 0.63
CA PRO A 337 3.86 -11.95 -0.50
C PRO A 337 3.10 -11.71 -1.81
N ILE A 338 3.85 -11.28 -2.82
CA ILE A 338 3.44 -11.22 -4.22
C ILE A 338 4.43 -11.98 -5.08
N ARG A 339 3.91 -12.61 -6.12
CA ARG A 339 4.73 -13.06 -7.24
C ARG A 339 5.09 -11.84 -8.10
N THR A 340 6.28 -11.76 -8.68
CA THR A 340 6.75 -10.50 -9.30
C THR A 340 6.58 -10.46 -10.81
N GLY A 341 6.12 -11.54 -11.45
CA GLY A 341 6.18 -11.74 -12.89
C GLY A 341 7.59 -12.09 -13.40
N VAL A 342 8.64 -11.83 -12.62
CA VAL A 342 10.04 -12.10 -12.96
C VAL A 342 10.40 -13.55 -12.62
N ARG A 343 10.95 -14.28 -13.57
CA ARG A 343 11.37 -15.68 -13.40
C ARG A 343 12.88 -15.82 -13.40
N THR A 344 13.40 -16.75 -12.60
CA THR A 344 14.80 -17.15 -12.65
C THR A 344 15.12 -17.72 -14.03
N LEU A 345 16.29 -17.37 -14.57
CA LEU A 345 16.78 -17.93 -15.83
C LEU A 345 17.71 -19.10 -15.52
N ASN A 346 17.50 -20.23 -16.21
CA ASN A 346 18.42 -21.37 -16.21
C ASN A 346 18.98 -21.55 -17.62
N ASP A 347 20.27 -21.84 -17.73
CA ASP A 347 20.92 -22.13 -19.02
C ASP A 347 20.36 -23.41 -19.66
N ASP A 348 19.87 -24.35 -18.83
CA ASP A 348 19.12 -25.51 -19.29
C ASP A 348 17.61 -25.20 -19.28
N LEU A 349 17.04 -25.06 -20.48
CA LEU A 349 15.60 -24.83 -20.70
C LEU A 349 14.71 -25.98 -20.19
N ARG A 350 15.29 -27.12 -19.79
CA ARG A 350 14.57 -28.24 -19.18
C ARG A 350 14.42 -28.08 -17.66
N VAL A 351 15.19 -27.19 -17.05
CA VAL A 351 15.08 -26.91 -15.60
C VAL A 351 13.99 -25.87 -15.40
N GLU A 352 13.00 -26.24 -14.58
CA GLU A 352 11.88 -25.37 -14.25
C GLU A 352 12.35 -24.01 -13.73
N THR A 353 11.78 -22.94 -14.25
CA THR A 353 12.05 -21.58 -13.79
C THR A 353 11.17 -21.27 -12.59
N THR A 354 11.76 -20.72 -11.53
CA THR A 354 11.02 -20.28 -10.36
C THR A 354 10.68 -18.80 -10.51
N GLU A 355 9.43 -18.43 -10.28
CA GLU A 355 9.07 -17.02 -10.21
C GLU A 355 9.54 -16.41 -8.90
N ILE A 356 10.19 -15.25 -8.99
CA ILE A 356 10.65 -14.50 -7.83
C ILE A 356 9.42 -14.00 -7.08
N SER A 357 9.34 -14.35 -5.79
CA SER A 357 8.34 -13.81 -4.88
C SER A 357 8.98 -12.72 -4.01
N ASN A 358 8.24 -11.66 -3.71
CA ASN A 358 8.67 -10.57 -2.83
C ASN A 358 7.49 -10.15 -1.94
N LEU A 359 7.69 -9.23 -1.00
CA LEU A 359 6.61 -8.59 -0.26
C LEU A 359 6.06 -7.40 -1.04
N ILE A 360 4.76 -7.13 -0.90
CA ILE A 360 4.14 -5.92 -1.48
C ILE A 360 4.85 -4.71 -0.87
N PRO A 361 5.44 -3.83 -1.69
CA PRO A 361 5.98 -2.59 -1.20
C PRO A 361 4.88 -1.55 -1.04
N HIS A 362 5.10 -0.56 -0.18
CA HIS A 362 4.44 0.74 -0.28
C HIS A 362 5.46 1.75 -0.83
N SER A 363 4.97 2.72 -1.60
CA SER A 363 5.77 3.83 -2.10
C SER A 363 5.05 5.14 -1.79
N ALA A 364 5.82 6.17 -1.44
CA ALA A 364 5.32 7.51 -1.26
C ALA A 364 6.33 8.54 -1.80
N PHE A 365 5.80 9.63 -2.36
CA PHE A 365 6.57 10.85 -2.60
C PHE A 365 6.45 11.73 -1.36
N PHE A 366 7.54 11.89 -0.61
CA PHE A 366 7.51 12.59 0.68
C PHE A 366 8.07 14.00 0.58
N VAL A 367 7.59 14.85 1.48
CA VAL A 367 8.15 16.17 1.79
C VAL A 367 8.35 16.23 3.30
N ASP A 368 9.58 16.53 3.71
CA ASP A 368 9.96 16.85 5.09
C ASP A 368 10.28 18.35 5.16
N CYS A 369 9.77 19.01 6.18
CA CYS A 369 10.09 20.39 6.52
C CYS A 369 10.49 20.45 7.98
N THR A 370 11.56 21.18 8.27
CA THR A 370 11.97 21.51 9.63
C THR A 370 12.30 22.98 9.74
N GLY A 371 11.94 23.65 10.82
CA GLY A 371 12.27 25.06 10.97
C GLY A 371 11.51 25.82 12.06
N PRO A 372 11.60 27.16 12.04
CA PRO A 372 11.18 27.98 13.17
C PRO A 372 9.68 27.96 13.49
N LEU A 373 8.82 27.80 12.48
CA LEU A 373 7.36 27.85 12.68
C LEU A 373 6.78 26.46 12.90
N LEU A 374 7.20 25.49 12.08
CA LEU A 374 6.73 24.13 12.19
C LEU A 374 7.72 23.11 11.63
N ASP A 375 7.56 21.88 12.12
CA ASP A 375 8.17 20.68 11.58
C ASP A 375 7.05 19.77 11.08
N PHE A 376 7.18 19.22 9.87
CA PHE A 376 6.22 18.27 9.35
C PHE A 376 6.83 17.27 8.37
N ARG A 377 6.14 16.14 8.22
CA ARG A 377 6.31 15.18 7.13
C ARG A 377 4.96 14.92 6.47
N SER A 378 4.95 14.91 5.14
CA SER A 378 3.78 14.63 4.31
C SER A 378 4.14 13.62 3.23
N GLU A 379 3.23 12.71 2.91
CA GLU A 379 3.45 11.59 2.00
C GLU A 379 2.35 11.54 0.93
N PHE A 380 2.72 11.78 -0.34
CA PHE A 380 1.82 11.66 -1.48
C PHE A 380 1.77 10.24 -2.02
N PHE A 381 0.56 9.68 -2.10
CA PHE A 381 0.27 8.39 -2.76
C PHE A 381 -1.25 8.21 -2.97
N GLN A 382 -1.63 7.20 -3.77
CA GLN A 382 -3.00 6.68 -3.82
C GLN A 382 -3.26 5.69 -2.66
N GLY A 383 -4.12 6.08 -1.73
CA GLY A 383 -4.45 5.31 -0.53
C GLY A 383 -5.52 4.24 -0.75
N ILE A 384 -5.51 3.24 0.13
CA ILE A 384 -6.48 2.12 0.15
C ILE A 384 -7.85 2.53 0.68
N ASP A 385 -7.98 3.77 1.13
CA ASP A 385 -9.22 4.45 1.48
C ASP A 385 -9.92 5.04 0.24
N GLY A 386 -9.20 5.13 -0.88
CA GLY A 386 -9.67 5.68 -2.14
C GLY A 386 -9.35 7.15 -2.34
N PHE A 387 -8.53 7.73 -1.48
CA PHE A 387 -8.04 9.08 -1.68
C PHE A 387 -6.65 9.04 -2.31
N THR A 388 -6.45 9.78 -3.40
CA THR A 388 -5.09 10.09 -3.89
C THR A 388 -4.73 11.47 -3.38
N GLY A 389 -3.57 11.62 -2.73
CA GLY A 389 -3.18 12.93 -2.23
C GLY A 389 -2.10 12.85 -1.16
N TRP A 390 -1.91 13.97 -0.49
CA TRP A 390 -1.01 14.10 0.64
C TRP A 390 -1.66 13.50 1.89
N ASN A 391 -0.95 12.55 2.51
CA ASN A 391 -1.35 11.83 3.69
C ASN A 391 -0.29 12.02 4.78
N ALA A 392 -0.75 12.03 6.04
CA ALA A 392 0.18 12.04 7.16
C ALA A 392 0.91 10.69 7.21
N PRO A 393 2.23 10.69 7.52
CA PRO A 393 2.99 9.47 7.67
C PRO A 393 2.42 8.61 8.80
N PRO A 394 2.68 7.29 8.79
CA PRO A 394 2.39 6.43 9.94
C PRO A 394 3.06 6.97 11.20
N PHE A 395 2.30 7.10 12.28
CA PHE A 395 2.78 7.64 13.56
C PHE A 395 3.44 6.61 14.46
N VAL A 396 3.29 5.32 14.14
CA VAL A 396 3.94 4.21 14.85
C VAL A 396 5.14 3.72 14.07
N LEU A 397 6.24 3.49 14.78
CA LEU A 397 7.49 3.02 14.25
C LEU A 397 7.57 1.50 14.36
N LYS A 398 7.71 0.84 13.20
CA LYS A 398 7.86 -0.60 13.06
C LYS A 398 9.11 -0.90 12.27
N TYR A 399 10.10 -1.48 12.95
CA TYR A 399 11.40 -1.85 12.37
C TYR A 399 11.32 -2.72 11.12
N TYR A 400 10.24 -3.49 10.96
CA TYR A 400 10.01 -4.35 9.80
C TYR A 400 9.14 -3.72 8.71
N GLN A 401 8.50 -2.57 8.96
CA GLN A 401 7.56 -1.97 8.01
C GLN A 401 7.95 -0.58 7.52
N ASN A 402 8.22 0.36 8.43
CA ASN A 402 8.29 1.79 8.12
C ASN A 402 9.41 2.54 8.86
N HIS A 403 10.33 1.82 9.50
CA HIS A 403 11.49 2.44 10.12
C HIS A 403 12.42 3.05 9.05
N PRO A 404 12.98 4.26 9.26
CA PRO A 404 13.83 4.92 8.27
C PRO A 404 14.97 4.05 7.72
N GLU A 405 15.56 3.19 8.56
CA GLU A 405 16.65 2.28 8.14
C GLU A 405 16.24 1.19 7.14
N ILE A 406 14.94 0.88 7.05
CA ILE A 406 14.41 -0.10 6.08
C ILE A 406 13.63 0.58 4.97
N ASN A 407 13.79 1.89 4.79
CA ASN A 407 13.28 2.57 3.62
C ASN A 407 14.31 2.43 2.48
N ALA A 408 13.86 2.01 1.30
CA ALA A 408 14.64 2.11 0.08
C ALA A 408 14.40 3.48 -0.56
N LEU A 409 15.45 4.32 -0.63
CA LEU A 409 15.36 5.65 -1.24
C LEU A 409 15.59 5.59 -2.75
N HIS A 410 14.75 6.29 -3.50
CA HIS A 410 14.75 6.30 -4.96
C HIS A 410 15.48 7.53 -5.52
N GLY A 411 16.80 7.52 -5.34
CA GLY A 411 17.71 8.55 -5.83
C GLY A 411 17.73 9.83 -4.98
N ILE A 412 18.60 10.77 -5.37
CA ILE A 412 18.70 12.09 -4.74
C ILE A 412 17.81 13.06 -5.50
N TRP A 413 17.00 13.83 -4.77
CA TRP A 413 16.15 14.87 -5.32
C TRP A 413 16.74 16.23 -4.96
N SER A 414 17.03 17.05 -5.96
CA SER A 414 17.30 18.47 -5.73
C SER A 414 16.04 19.17 -5.25
N PHE A 415 16.18 20.39 -4.71
CA PHE A 415 15.03 21.18 -4.33
C PHE A 415 14.13 21.46 -5.55
N GLU A 416 14.71 21.75 -6.72
CA GLU A 416 13.99 21.97 -7.97
C GLU A 416 13.22 20.72 -8.42
N ASP A 417 13.84 19.54 -8.32
CA ASP A 417 13.17 18.28 -8.61
C ASP A 417 12.00 18.04 -7.66
N MET A 418 12.20 18.28 -6.36
CA MET A 418 11.17 18.10 -5.35
C MET A 418 10.00 19.04 -5.60
N ILE A 419 10.25 20.33 -5.87
CA ILE A 419 9.21 21.30 -6.22
C ILE A 419 8.46 20.87 -7.50
N SER A 420 9.18 20.41 -8.52
CA SER A 420 8.58 19.83 -9.72
C SER A 420 7.72 18.61 -9.38
N GLY A 421 8.20 17.73 -8.50
CA GLY A 421 7.48 16.55 -7.99
C GLY A 421 6.19 16.91 -7.27
N VAL A 422 6.21 17.91 -6.38
CA VAL A 422 5.04 18.44 -5.67
C VAL A 422 3.99 18.95 -6.65
N LYS A 423 4.45 19.65 -7.69
CA LYS A 423 3.57 20.17 -8.74
C LYS A 423 2.92 19.04 -9.55
N HIS A 424 3.71 18.05 -9.99
CA HIS A 424 3.19 16.89 -10.72
C HIS A 424 2.27 16.03 -9.84
N ALA A 425 2.60 15.85 -8.56
CA ALA A 425 1.77 15.16 -7.58
C ALA A 425 0.40 15.83 -7.44
N SER A 426 0.35 17.16 -7.33
CA SER A 426 -0.90 17.94 -7.27
C SER A 426 -1.79 17.69 -8.49
N HIS A 427 -1.19 17.62 -9.66
CA HIS A 427 -1.90 17.32 -10.91
C HIS A 427 -2.39 15.88 -11.00
N ILE A 428 -1.55 14.91 -10.63
CA ILE A 428 -1.89 13.49 -10.59
C ILE A 428 -3.01 13.22 -9.58
N MET A 429 -2.93 13.84 -8.40
CA MET A 429 -3.99 13.87 -7.38
C MET A 429 -5.33 14.22 -8.02
N ASN A 430 -5.34 15.34 -8.75
CA ASN A 430 -6.56 15.87 -9.32
C ASN A 430 -7.15 14.94 -10.39
N ILE A 431 -6.28 14.36 -11.23
CA ILE A 431 -6.70 13.40 -12.25
C ILE A 431 -7.31 12.15 -11.60
N TYR A 432 -6.62 11.54 -10.65
CA TYR A 432 -7.06 10.30 -10.03
C TYR A 432 -8.38 10.47 -9.27
N ASN A 433 -8.51 11.55 -8.49
CA ASN A 433 -9.74 11.80 -7.73
C ASN A 433 -10.92 12.23 -8.62
N TYR A 434 -10.65 12.94 -9.73
CA TYR A 434 -11.67 13.23 -10.75
C TYR A 434 -12.17 11.93 -11.39
N ILE A 435 -11.26 11.06 -11.81
CA ILE A 435 -11.59 9.77 -12.42
C ILE A 435 -12.37 8.87 -11.44
N ALA A 436 -11.88 8.76 -10.22
CA ALA A 436 -12.54 8.02 -9.15
C ALA A 436 -13.98 8.46 -8.96
N THR A 437 -14.22 9.77 -8.97
CA THR A 437 -15.55 10.36 -8.79
C THR A 437 -16.41 10.18 -10.03
N LYS A 438 -15.91 10.58 -11.21
CA LYS A 438 -16.62 10.50 -12.50
C LYS A 438 -17.07 9.08 -12.82
N TRP A 439 -16.24 8.09 -12.52
CA TRP A 439 -16.55 6.67 -12.78
C TRP A 439 -17.12 5.94 -11.58
N ASN A 440 -17.39 6.64 -10.46
CA ASN A 440 -17.91 6.07 -9.22
C ASN A 440 -17.12 4.81 -8.80
N LEU A 441 -15.78 4.90 -8.84
CA LEU A 441 -14.92 3.76 -8.60
C LEU A 441 -14.95 3.38 -7.11
N PRO A 442 -15.19 2.09 -6.77
CA PRO A 442 -15.02 1.59 -5.42
C PRO A 442 -13.65 1.97 -4.88
N VAL A 443 -13.62 2.47 -3.65
CA VAL A 443 -12.35 2.77 -2.96
C VAL A 443 -11.45 3.65 -3.84
N GLY A 444 -12.03 4.64 -4.51
CA GLY A 444 -11.31 5.61 -5.32
C GLY A 444 -10.52 5.06 -6.50
N GLY A 445 -10.81 3.83 -6.94
CA GLY A 445 -10.04 3.19 -8.01
C GLY A 445 -8.82 2.40 -7.54
N TYR A 446 -8.57 2.27 -6.23
CA TYR A 446 -7.41 1.53 -5.73
C TYR A 446 -7.43 0.07 -6.24
N GLY A 447 -6.33 -0.33 -6.87
CA GLY A 447 -6.16 -1.61 -7.56
C GLY A 447 -6.62 -1.59 -9.02
N TYR A 448 -7.43 -0.63 -9.47
CA TYR A 448 -7.90 -0.52 -10.86
C TYR A 448 -7.16 0.58 -11.62
N SER A 449 -7.25 1.83 -11.14
CA SER A 449 -6.47 2.95 -11.70
C SER A 449 -5.00 2.89 -11.33
N GLY A 450 -4.63 1.98 -10.44
CA GLY A 450 -3.28 1.81 -9.88
C GLY A 450 -3.35 1.51 -8.39
N VAL A 451 -2.20 1.32 -7.77
CA VAL A 451 -2.01 1.29 -6.32
C VAL A 451 -1.09 2.43 -5.90
N CYS A 452 -0.74 2.51 -4.60
CA CYS A 452 0.15 3.56 -4.07
C CYS A 452 1.43 3.73 -4.93
N LEU A 453 2.05 2.62 -5.35
CA LEU A 453 3.25 2.61 -6.19
C LEU A 453 3.06 3.29 -7.55
N ASP A 454 1.94 3.07 -8.23
CA ASP A 454 1.71 3.58 -9.58
C ASP A 454 1.63 5.11 -9.62
N SER A 455 0.93 5.69 -8.64
CA SER A 455 0.82 7.15 -8.51
C SER A 455 2.18 7.81 -8.30
N VAL A 456 3.05 7.18 -7.50
CA VAL A 456 4.40 7.68 -7.19
C VAL A 456 5.38 7.43 -8.32
N ALA A 457 5.29 6.28 -8.99
CA ALA A 457 6.03 5.97 -10.21
C ALA A 457 5.73 6.99 -11.31
N LEU A 458 4.46 7.41 -11.44
CA LEU A 458 4.04 8.43 -12.40
C LEU A 458 4.62 9.81 -12.05
N VAL A 459 4.64 10.19 -10.76
CA VAL A 459 5.36 11.40 -10.30
C VAL A 459 6.83 11.31 -10.70
N GLN A 460 7.53 10.24 -10.34
CA GLN A 460 8.96 10.07 -10.66
C GLN A 460 9.22 10.20 -12.16
N HIS A 461 8.47 9.45 -12.97
CA HIS A 461 8.67 9.43 -14.41
C HIS A 461 8.35 10.77 -15.07
N SER A 462 7.35 11.49 -14.57
CA SER A 462 6.99 12.81 -15.12
C SER A 462 8.01 13.90 -14.84
N VAL A 463 8.78 13.76 -13.75
CA VAL A 463 9.86 14.69 -13.38
C VAL A 463 11.20 14.27 -13.99
N LYS A 464 11.55 12.99 -13.88
CA LYS A 464 12.89 12.46 -14.19
C LYS A 464 12.99 11.77 -15.55
N GLY A 465 11.87 11.49 -16.21
CA GLY A 465 11.84 10.72 -17.45
C GLY A 465 12.05 9.21 -17.26
N GLU A 466 12.20 8.75 -16.02
CA GLU A 466 12.35 7.34 -15.66
C GLU A 466 11.67 7.05 -14.33
N THR A 467 11.38 5.78 -14.06
CA THR A 467 10.91 5.32 -12.75
C THR A 467 11.83 4.23 -12.23
N THR A 468 11.97 4.17 -10.92
CA THR A 468 12.74 3.15 -10.21
C THR A 468 11.86 2.29 -9.31
N VAL A 469 10.56 2.57 -9.28
CA VAL A 469 9.56 1.89 -8.45
C VAL A 469 9.11 0.59 -9.14
N PHE A 470 8.90 -0.45 -8.34
CA PHE A 470 8.44 -1.78 -8.76
C PHE A 470 7.60 -2.45 -7.66
N PRO A 471 6.53 -3.19 -7.97
CA PRO A 471 5.94 -3.37 -9.28
C PRO A 471 4.99 -2.20 -9.64
N ILE A 472 4.91 -1.91 -10.93
CA ILE A 472 3.92 -1.01 -11.52
C ILE A 472 2.79 -1.89 -12.07
N MET A 473 1.59 -1.66 -11.55
CA MET A 473 0.42 -2.51 -11.71
C MET A 473 -0.57 -1.99 -12.75
N ILE A 474 -0.45 -0.71 -13.10
CA ILE A 474 -1.36 -0.05 -14.03
C ILE A 474 -1.18 -0.57 -15.45
N GLY A 475 -2.21 -1.26 -15.95
CA GLY A 475 -2.23 -1.89 -17.27
C GLY A 475 -2.54 -0.92 -18.42
N GLY A 476 -2.25 -1.36 -19.64
CA GLY A 476 -2.41 -0.56 -20.87
C GLY A 476 -3.82 -0.01 -21.10
N GLY A 477 -4.86 -0.83 -20.90
CA GLY A 477 -6.25 -0.39 -21.06
C GLY A 477 -6.62 0.77 -20.13
N VAL A 478 -6.26 0.64 -18.85
CA VAL A 478 -6.48 1.69 -17.85
C VAL A 478 -5.67 2.94 -18.16
N LYS A 479 -4.41 2.80 -18.61
CA LYS A 479 -3.58 3.95 -19.06
C LYS A 479 -4.28 4.74 -20.17
N VAL A 480 -4.94 4.06 -21.13
CA VAL A 480 -5.72 4.72 -22.18
C VAL A 480 -6.91 5.48 -21.60
N GLU A 481 -7.68 4.85 -20.70
CA GLU A 481 -8.83 5.51 -20.06
C GLU A 481 -8.41 6.73 -19.23
N ILE A 482 -7.31 6.65 -18.46
CA ILE A 482 -6.78 7.79 -17.70
C ILE A 482 -6.31 8.88 -18.67
N ALA A 483 -5.61 8.53 -19.76
CA ALA A 483 -5.18 9.52 -20.75
C ALA A 483 -6.38 10.24 -21.42
N GLN A 484 -7.47 9.52 -21.68
CA GLN A 484 -8.72 10.12 -22.17
C GLN A 484 -9.35 11.04 -21.12
N ALA A 485 -9.41 10.60 -19.85
CA ALA A 485 -9.94 11.44 -18.78
C ALA A 485 -9.10 12.71 -18.54
N ILE A 486 -7.78 12.66 -18.76
CA ILE A 486 -6.92 13.86 -18.76
C ILE A 486 -7.30 14.79 -19.91
N GLN A 487 -7.59 14.26 -21.09
CA GLN A 487 -8.05 15.06 -22.24
C GLN A 487 -9.42 15.70 -21.97
N ASP A 488 -10.37 14.96 -21.41
CA ASP A 488 -11.66 15.52 -20.99
C ASP A 488 -11.46 16.61 -19.94
N PHE A 489 -10.57 16.36 -18.97
CA PHE A 489 -10.24 17.32 -17.92
C PHE A 489 -9.69 18.62 -18.51
N PHE A 490 -8.83 18.51 -19.52
CA PHE A 490 -8.27 19.66 -20.23
C PHE A 490 -9.32 20.55 -20.87
N ASP A 491 -10.34 19.95 -21.49
CA ASP A 491 -11.37 20.70 -22.19
C ASP A 491 -12.20 21.57 -21.22
N HIS A 492 -12.18 21.26 -19.92
CA HIS A 492 -12.85 22.02 -18.87
C HIS A 492 -12.00 23.14 -18.24
N VAL A 493 -10.67 23.17 -18.41
CA VAL A 493 -9.78 24.18 -17.79
C VAL A 493 -9.68 25.43 -18.68
N SER A 494 -10.36 26.54 -18.33
CA SER A 494 -10.45 27.76 -19.14
C SER A 494 -9.29 28.77 -18.99
N ALA A 495 -8.84 29.25 -20.16
CA ALA A 495 -7.98 30.36 -20.62
C ALA A 495 -6.80 30.99 -19.80
N ALA A 496 -6.76 31.05 -18.47
CA ALA A 496 -5.68 31.80 -17.77
C ALA A 496 -4.59 30.88 -17.18
N GLY A 497 -3.30 31.12 -17.48
CA GLY A 497 -2.17 30.33 -16.96
C GLY A 497 -1.92 28.97 -17.65
N GLN A 498 -2.57 28.70 -18.78
CA GLN A 498 -2.67 27.37 -19.40
C GLN A 498 -1.36 26.73 -19.88
N ASN A 499 -0.32 27.49 -20.22
CA ASN A 499 0.84 26.91 -20.92
C ASN A 499 1.64 25.95 -20.04
N GLU A 500 1.86 26.31 -18.79
CA GLU A 500 2.59 25.47 -17.85
C GLU A 500 1.75 24.26 -17.44
N TYR A 501 0.48 24.47 -17.12
CA TYR A 501 -0.48 23.40 -16.84
C TYR A 501 -0.53 22.37 -17.98
N LYS A 502 -0.67 22.84 -19.23
CA LYS A 502 -0.64 22.01 -20.43
C LYS A 502 0.69 21.28 -20.60
N SER A 503 1.81 21.92 -20.30
CA SER A 503 3.12 21.28 -20.36
C SER A 503 3.19 20.10 -19.40
N ILE A 504 2.79 20.30 -18.14
CA ILE A 504 2.85 19.26 -17.10
C ILE A 504 1.92 18.10 -17.42
N MET A 505 0.67 18.39 -17.77
CA MET A 505 -0.28 17.35 -18.17
C MET A 505 0.20 16.55 -19.38
N ARG A 506 0.80 17.19 -20.40
CA ARG A 506 1.42 16.46 -21.53
C ARG A 506 2.55 15.55 -21.07
N ARG A 507 3.37 16.00 -20.12
CA ARG A 507 4.42 15.16 -19.50
C ARG A 507 3.81 13.99 -18.72
N ILE A 508 2.74 14.22 -17.97
CA ILE A 508 2.01 13.16 -17.25
C ILE A 508 1.45 12.13 -18.24
N VAL A 509 0.78 12.55 -19.32
CA VAL A 509 0.26 11.65 -20.36
C VAL A 509 1.39 10.89 -21.05
N SER A 510 2.49 11.58 -21.39
CA SER A 510 3.67 10.95 -21.98
C SER A 510 4.27 9.89 -21.03
N SER A 511 4.37 10.22 -19.75
CA SER A 511 4.90 9.32 -18.73
C SER A 511 3.98 8.13 -18.51
N LEU A 512 2.67 8.34 -18.44
CA LEU A 512 1.67 7.28 -18.30
C LEU A 512 1.77 6.25 -19.44
N ARG A 513 2.05 6.70 -20.66
CA ARG A 513 2.26 5.83 -21.84
C ARG A 513 3.58 5.04 -21.77
N GLN A 514 4.60 5.61 -21.13
CA GLN A 514 5.96 5.04 -21.06
C GLN A 514 6.21 4.23 -19.79
N LEU A 515 5.38 4.39 -18.74
CA LEU A 515 5.47 3.58 -17.54
C LEU A 515 5.38 2.09 -17.94
N PRO A 516 6.24 1.22 -17.38
CA PRO A 516 6.15 -0.21 -17.62
C PRO A 516 4.89 -0.81 -16.98
N CYS A 517 4.66 -2.09 -17.20
CA CYS A 517 3.58 -2.86 -16.58
C CYS A 517 4.13 -4.18 -16.07
N ASP A 518 4.51 -4.21 -14.79
CA ASP A 518 5.18 -5.36 -14.16
C ASP A 518 4.23 -6.52 -13.85
N VAL A 519 2.97 -6.39 -14.24
CA VAL A 519 1.98 -7.47 -14.17
C VAL A 519 2.37 -8.67 -15.02
N LEU A 520 3.00 -8.40 -16.17
CA LEU A 520 3.52 -9.38 -17.14
C LEU A 520 4.79 -8.79 -17.74
N VAL A 521 5.94 -9.06 -17.12
CA VAL A 521 7.24 -8.54 -17.58
C VAL A 521 7.63 -9.20 -18.89
N GLU A 522 7.79 -8.40 -19.95
CA GLU A 522 8.26 -8.90 -21.25
C GLU A 522 9.77 -9.16 -21.23
N PRO A 523 10.31 -10.09 -22.05
CA PRO A 523 11.73 -10.42 -22.05
C PRO A 523 12.67 -9.23 -22.26
N HIS A 524 12.25 -8.23 -23.06
CA HIS A 524 13.03 -7.04 -23.33
C HIS A 524 13.04 -6.03 -22.16
N GLU A 525 12.09 -6.14 -21.23
CA GLU A 525 11.96 -5.31 -20.03
C GLU A 525 12.61 -5.96 -18.79
N LEU A 526 13.01 -7.23 -18.90
CA LEU A 526 13.46 -8.05 -17.76
C LEU A 526 14.64 -7.44 -16.99
N GLU A 527 15.61 -6.85 -17.70
CA GLU A 527 16.75 -6.16 -17.06
C GLU A 527 16.29 -4.96 -16.24
N ASP A 528 15.45 -4.10 -16.83
CA ASP A 528 14.89 -2.93 -16.17
C ASP A 528 14.04 -3.32 -14.95
N ALA A 529 13.15 -4.30 -15.11
CA ALA A 529 12.33 -4.85 -14.04
C ALA A 529 13.17 -5.37 -12.87
N CYS A 530 14.26 -6.11 -13.14
CA CYS A 530 15.16 -6.57 -12.09
C CYS A 530 15.85 -5.41 -11.36
N ILE A 531 16.32 -4.39 -12.09
CA ILE A 531 16.95 -3.21 -11.50
C ILE A 531 15.98 -2.46 -10.60
N ARG A 532 14.75 -2.20 -11.08
CA ARG A 532 13.72 -1.49 -10.31
C ARG A 532 13.24 -2.31 -9.10
N MET A 533 13.08 -3.62 -9.24
CA MET A 533 12.77 -4.51 -8.13
C MET A 533 13.84 -4.44 -7.03
N MET A 534 15.13 -4.51 -7.38
CA MET A 534 16.21 -4.39 -6.40
C MET A 534 16.28 -3.00 -5.75
N LYS A 535 15.97 -1.93 -6.49
CA LYS A 535 15.87 -0.56 -5.95
C LYS A 535 14.67 -0.36 -5.02
N THR A 536 13.60 -1.14 -5.20
CA THR A 536 12.38 -1.04 -4.38
C THR A 536 12.44 -1.91 -3.13
N ILE A 537 13.21 -3.01 -3.15
CA ILE A 537 13.39 -3.86 -1.97
C ILE A 537 14.33 -3.16 -0.97
N PRO A 538 13.91 -2.96 0.30
CA PRO A 538 14.81 -2.45 1.34
C PRO A 538 16.05 -3.31 1.54
N GLU A 539 17.23 -2.69 1.51
CA GLU A 539 18.51 -3.39 1.68
C GLU A 539 18.65 -4.04 3.05
N LYS A 540 18.07 -3.40 4.07
CA LYS A 540 18.05 -3.88 5.47
C LYS A 540 16.73 -4.56 5.85
N SER A 541 15.97 -5.06 4.87
CA SER A 541 14.71 -5.77 5.18
C SER A 541 14.97 -6.95 6.14
N PRO A 542 14.23 -7.06 7.25
CA PRO A 542 14.37 -8.21 8.15
C PRO A 542 13.74 -9.49 7.57
N PHE A 543 13.02 -9.39 6.45
CA PHE A 543 12.36 -10.54 5.84
C PHE A 543 13.28 -11.25 4.86
N LYS A 544 13.54 -12.54 5.13
CA LYS A 544 14.33 -13.42 4.26
C LYS A 544 13.84 -13.42 2.80
N VAL A 545 12.51 -13.38 2.57
CA VAL A 545 11.94 -13.34 1.21
C VAL A 545 12.40 -12.11 0.42
N CYS A 546 12.59 -10.94 1.06
CA CYS A 546 13.11 -9.75 0.40
C CYS A 546 14.59 -9.92 0.02
N VAL A 547 15.39 -10.48 0.93
CA VAL A 547 16.82 -10.76 0.68
C VAL A 547 16.98 -11.76 -0.47
N ASP A 548 16.20 -12.84 -0.44
CA ASP A 548 16.20 -13.87 -1.47
C ASP A 548 15.73 -13.30 -2.82
N ALA A 549 14.67 -12.48 -2.83
CA ALA A 549 14.17 -11.82 -4.02
C ALA A 549 15.24 -10.93 -4.68
N ARG A 550 15.94 -10.11 -3.89
CA ARG A 550 17.03 -9.25 -4.38
C ARG A 550 18.18 -10.08 -4.95
N ASN A 551 18.59 -11.16 -4.28
CA ASN A 551 19.63 -12.06 -4.77
C ASN A 551 19.22 -12.79 -6.06
N MET A 552 17.97 -13.23 -6.16
CA MET A 552 17.43 -13.85 -7.38
C MET A 552 17.37 -12.86 -8.53
N ALA A 553 16.95 -11.62 -8.28
CA ALA A 553 16.91 -10.54 -9.27
C ALA A 553 18.30 -10.24 -9.83
N GLN A 554 19.30 -10.16 -8.96
CA GLN A 554 20.69 -9.95 -9.36
C GLN A 554 21.19 -11.10 -10.25
N ARG A 555 20.90 -12.36 -9.91
CA ARG A 555 21.26 -13.51 -10.75
C ARG A 555 20.60 -13.44 -12.14
N VAL A 556 19.32 -13.08 -12.20
CA VAL A 556 18.63 -12.89 -13.49
C VAL A 556 19.32 -11.80 -14.31
N LEU A 557 19.65 -10.68 -13.68
CA LEU A 557 20.34 -9.56 -14.32
C LEU A 557 21.72 -9.97 -14.88
N ASP A 558 22.50 -10.71 -14.09
CA ASP A 558 23.82 -11.22 -14.51
C ASP A 558 23.69 -12.16 -15.72
N THR A 559 22.70 -13.06 -15.70
CA THR A 559 22.41 -13.96 -16.82
C THR A 559 21.99 -13.20 -18.07
N VAL A 560 21.11 -12.20 -17.98
CA VAL A 560 20.69 -11.37 -19.12
C VAL A 560 21.88 -10.63 -19.74
N LYS A 561 22.75 -10.06 -18.91
CA LYS A 561 23.96 -9.36 -19.37
C LYS A 561 24.92 -10.31 -20.08
N LEU A 562 25.16 -11.50 -19.51
CA LEU A 562 26.01 -12.52 -20.13
C LEU A 562 25.49 -12.93 -21.52
N HIS A 563 24.18 -13.14 -21.66
CA HIS A 563 23.56 -13.51 -22.94
C HIS A 563 23.69 -12.39 -23.98
N ARG A 564 23.50 -11.13 -23.58
CA ARG A 564 23.71 -9.97 -24.46
C ARG A 564 25.15 -9.93 -24.99
N THR A 565 26.14 -10.10 -24.12
CA THR A 565 27.55 -10.14 -24.53
C THR A 565 27.84 -11.27 -25.51
N LYS A 566 27.30 -12.49 -25.26
CA LYS A 566 27.47 -13.63 -26.19
C LYS A 566 26.86 -13.34 -27.57
N LEU A 567 25.67 -12.76 -27.64
CA LEU A 567 25.01 -12.41 -28.90
C LEU A 567 25.75 -11.31 -29.66
N THR A 568 26.25 -10.28 -28.97
CA THR A 568 27.06 -9.22 -29.60
C THR A 568 28.33 -9.80 -30.23
N VAL A 569 29.02 -10.72 -29.55
CA VAL A 569 30.21 -11.39 -30.08
C VAL A 569 29.86 -12.26 -31.29
N GLN A 570 28.78 -13.04 -31.24
CA GLN A 570 28.36 -13.87 -32.38
C GLN A 570 27.97 -13.04 -33.61
N ASN A 571 27.30 -11.90 -33.41
CA ASN A 571 26.94 -11.00 -34.51
C ASN A 571 28.15 -10.26 -35.10
N GLN A 572 29.24 -10.06 -34.35
CA GLN A 572 30.49 -9.52 -34.88
C GLN A 572 31.29 -10.54 -35.70
N VAL A 573 31.13 -11.84 -35.42
CA VAL A 573 31.79 -12.94 -36.17
C VAL A 573 31.07 -13.23 -37.50
N PHE A 574 29.82 -12.79 -37.66
CA PHE A 574 28.98 -13.00 -38.85
C PHE A 574 28.92 -11.81 -39.81
N ILE A 575 29.92 -10.92 -39.84
CA ILE A 575 30.11 -9.99 -40.96
C ILE A 575 30.97 -10.72 -42.00
N PRO A 576 30.41 -11.19 -43.14
CA PRO A 576 31.23 -11.73 -44.22
C PRO A 576 32.03 -10.57 -44.83
N ASN A 577 33.35 -10.75 -44.94
CA ASN A 577 34.17 -9.95 -45.84
C ASN A 577 33.79 -10.21 -47.30
#